data_AF-A0A924GNF4-F1
#
_entry.id   AF-A0A924GNF4-F1
#
_cell.length_a   1.000
_cell.length_b   1.000
_cell.length_c   1.000
_cell.angle_alpha   90.00
_cell.angle_beta   90.00
_cell.angle_gamma   90.00
#
_symmetry.space_group_name_H-M   'P 1'
#
loop_
_entity.id
_entity.type
_entity.pdbx_description
1 polymer ?
#
loop_
_entity_poly.entity_id
_entity_poly.type
_entity_poly.pdbx_seq_one_letter_code
_entity_poly.pdbx_strand_id
1 'polypeptide(L)'
;MIQFPGGNLESPPLGQEITTSALRHHAAAELAEETGIDAAPDDLALWVVARTSNGNVGFFFLAPSLPVEFILQRHASVVLAERLMVREPEFAEVALVADAAGLALLDGRPADYLLPLLDRFRATGQSLELD
;
A
#
# COMPACT_ATOMS: atom_id res chain seq x y z
N MET A 1 -9.78 8.06 -5.58
CA MET A 1 -8.84 7.30 -6.44
C MET A 1 -8.64 5.96 -5.76
N ILE A 2 -8.51 4.85 -6.50
CA ILE A 2 -8.19 3.56 -5.89
C ILE A 2 -6.67 3.38 -5.95
N GLN A 3 -6.05 3.08 -4.82
CA GLN A 3 -4.60 2.95 -4.68
C GLN A 3 -4.24 2.01 -3.51
N PHE A 4 -2.98 1.61 -3.42
CA PHE A 4 -2.43 0.99 -2.21
C PHE A 4 -2.09 2.08 -1.18
N PRO A 5 -2.06 1.76 0.14
CA PRO A 5 -1.55 2.70 1.13
C PRO A 5 -0.11 3.11 0.81
N GLY A 6 0.22 4.37 1.04
CA GLY A 6 1.51 4.94 0.72
C GLY A 6 1.47 6.41 0.29
N GLY A 7 2.56 7.11 0.58
CA GLY A 7 2.75 8.51 0.25
C GLY A 7 3.94 8.78 -0.66
N ASN A 8 4.16 10.06 -0.93
CA ASN A 8 5.37 10.51 -1.59
C ASN A 8 6.47 10.71 -0.54
N LEU A 9 7.60 10.02 -0.72
CA LEU A 9 8.79 10.31 0.08
C LEU A 9 9.34 11.69 -0.29
N GLU A 10 9.64 12.52 0.70
CA GLU A 10 10.40 13.75 0.47
C GLU A 10 11.76 13.41 -0.15
N SER A 11 12.13 14.18 -1.19
CA SER A 11 13.43 14.00 -1.81
C SER A 11 14.52 14.35 -0.79
N PRO A 12 15.51 13.48 -0.57
CA PRO A 12 16.60 13.83 0.32
C PRO A 12 17.40 15.01 -0.26
N PRO A 13 18.12 15.77 0.59
CA PRO A 13 18.99 16.84 0.14
C PRO A 13 19.95 16.39 -0.98
N LEU A 14 20.33 17.33 -1.85
CA LEU A 14 21.22 17.03 -2.97
C LEU A 14 22.52 16.35 -2.48
N GLY A 15 22.84 15.21 -3.09
CA GLY A 15 24.02 14.42 -2.76
C GLY A 15 23.79 13.37 -1.67
N GLN A 16 22.58 13.27 -1.10
CA GLN A 16 22.19 12.17 -0.23
C GLN A 16 21.46 11.08 -1.02
N GLU A 17 21.73 9.83 -0.66
CA GLU A 17 21.15 8.65 -1.29
C GLU A 17 19.79 8.30 -0.67
N ILE A 18 18.86 7.86 -1.52
CA ILE A 18 17.64 7.17 -1.04
C ILE A 18 18.03 5.73 -0.73
N THR A 19 17.97 5.37 0.56
CA THR A 19 18.26 4.00 1.00
C THR A 19 16.99 3.17 1.09
N THR A 20 17.10 1.86 0.88
CA THR A 20 15.96 0.94 1.08
C THR A 20 15.46 0.98 2.52
N SER A 21 16.33 1.21 3.51
CA SER A 21 15.91 1.36 4.91
C SER A 21 14.99 2.56 5.09
N ALA A 22 15.34 3.72 4.53
CA ALA A 22 14.49 4.91 4.58
C ALA A 22 13.13 4.67 3.91
N LEU A 23 13.12 4.01 2.74
CA LEU A 23 11.89 3.65 2.04
C LEU A 23 11.00 2.70 2.86
N ARG A 24 11.58 1.71 3.54
CA ARG A 24 10.85 0.78 4.41
C ARG A 24 10.22 1.51 5.60
N HIS A 25 10.97 2.39 6.25
CA HIS A 25 10.47 3.17 7.38
C HIS A 25 9.29 4.06 6.95
N HIS A 26 9.42 4.72 5.80
CA HIS A 26 8.33 5.52 5.25
C HIS A 26 7.11 4.66 4.92
N ALA A 27 7.28 3.54 4.22
CA ALA A 27 6.18 2.63 3.90
C ALA A 27 5.49 2.06 5.16
N ALA A 28 6.23 1.78 6.23
CA ALA A 28 5.68 1.33 7.51
C ALA A 28 4.85 2.43 8.20
N ALA A 29 5.35 3.67 8.17
CA ALA A 29 4.62 4.82 8.72
C ALA A 29 3.31 5.03 7.98
N GLU A 30 3.34 5.09 6.64
CA GLU A 30 2.15 5.25 5.81
C GLU A 30 1.13 4.12 6.04
N LEU A 31 1.60 2.86 6.10
CA LEU A 31 0.73 1.72 6.40
C LEU A 31 0.04 1.89 7.76
N ALA A 32 0.77 2.30 8.79
CA ALA A 32 0.21 2.51 10.13
C ALA A 32 -0.76 3.70 10.17
N GLU A 33 -0.40 4.81 9.53
CA GLU A 33 -1.19 6.05 9.49
C GLU A 33 -2.52 5.85 8.75
N GLU A 34 -2.51 5.18 7.60
CA GLU A 34 -3.68 5.09 6.73
C GLU A 34 -4.57 3.89 7.05
N THR A 35 -4.01 2.81 7.62
CA THR A 35 -4.75 1.56 7.87
C THR A 35 -4.78 1.11 9.32
N GLY A 36 -3.96 1.71 10.20
CA GLY A 36 -3.84 1.30 11.60
C GLY A 36 -3.08 -0.02 11.80
N ILE A 37 -2.38 -0.48 10.76
CA ILE A 37 -1.57 -1.70 10.78
C ILE A 37 -0.14 -1.33 11.12
N ASP A 38 0.27 -1.69 12.33
CA ASP A 38 1.66 -1.56 12.77
C ASP A 38 2.47 -2.76 12.25
N ALA A 39 3.46 -2.49 11.40
CA ALA A 39 4.46 -3.46 10.96
C ALA A 39 5.86 -2.89 11.20
N ALA A 40 6.80 -3.73 11.64
CA ALA A 40 8.18 -3.26 11.71
C ALA A 40 8.68 -2.99 10.28
N PRO A 41 9.51 -1.96 10.06
CA PRO A 41 10.07 -1.68 8.74
C PRO A 41 10.77 -2.89 8.11
N ASP A 42 11.41 -3.74 8.94
CA ASP A 42 12.10 -4.94 8.50
C ASP A 42 11.15 -6.10 8.13
N ASP A 43 9.87 -6.04 8.54
CA ASP A 43 8.84 -7.02 8.16
C ASP A 43 8.21 -6.70 6.80
N LEU A 44 8.36 -5.47 6.31
CA LEU A 44 8.01 -5.13 4.94
C LEU A 44 9.04 -5.75 4.01
N ALA A 45 8.65 -6.36 2.90
CA ALA A 45 9.57 -6.87 1.89
C ALA A 45 9.48 -6.04 0.60
N LEU A 46 10.58 -5.42 0.16
CA LEU A 46 10.61 -4.72 -1.14
C LEU A 46 10.31 -5.72 -2.25
N TRP A 47 9.20 -5.49 -2.95
CA TRP A 47 8.66 -6.46 -3.90
C TRP A 47 8.80 -6.01 -5.35
N VAL A 48 8.46 -4.75 -5.63
CA VAL A 48 8.54 -4.18 -6.98
C VAL A 48 9.00 -2.73 -6.93
N VAL A 49 9.85 -2.37 -7.89
CA VAL A 49 10.10 -0.98 -8.26
C VAL A 49 9.45 -0.76 -9.62
N ALA A 50 8.52 0.18 -9.72
CA ALA A 50 7.82 0.47 -10.97
C ALA A 50 7.98 1.95 -11.34
N ARG A 51 8.16 2.21 -12.63
CA ARG A 51 8.06 3.56 -13.17
C ARG A 51 6.61 3.80 -13.58
N THR A 52 5.96 4.80 -12.99
CA THR A 52 4.58 5.18 -13.30
C THR A 52 4.52 6.03 -14.58
N SER A 53 3.34 6.18 -15.15
CA SER A 53 3.12 6.87 -16.44
C SER A 53 3.51 8.35 -16.41
N ASN A 54 3.45 8.99 -15.25
CA ASN A 54 3.92 10.37 -15.02
C ASN A 54 5.45 10.49 -14.88
N GLY A 55 6.19 9.37 -14.96
CA GLY A 55 7.64 9.34 -14.86
C GLY A 55 8.20 9.20 -13.45
N ASN A 56 7.35 9.14 -12.42
CA ASN A 56 7.77 8.86 -11.04
C ASN A 56 8.22 7.40 -10.90
N VAL A 57 8.94 7.11 -9.81
CA VAL A 57 9.35 5.77 -9.43
C VAL A 57 8.66 5.41 -8.12
N GLY A 58 7.82 4.39 -8.15
CA GLY A 58 7.18 3.80 -6.98
C GLY A 58 7.94 2.59 -6.47
N PHE A 59 8.09 2.51 -5.15
CA PHE A 59 8.68 1.38 -4.44
C PHE A 59 7.57 0.68 -3.65
N PHE A 60 7.25 -0.55 -4.04
CA PHE A 60 6.13 -1.31 -3.49
C PHE A 60 6.64 -2.41 -2.58
N PHE A 61 6.08 -2.48 -1.38
CA PHE A 61 6.45 -3.42 -0.33
C PHE A 61 5.29 -4.38 -0.06
N LEU A 62 5.62 -5.65 0.22
CA LEU A 62 4.66 -6.60 0.78
C LEU A 62 4.65 -6.44 2.30
N ALA A 63 3.47 -6.18 2.86
CA ALA A 63 3.21 -6.22 4.29
C ALA A 63 2.94 -7.66 4.75
N PRO A 64 3.10 -7.96 6.06
CA PRO A 64 2.70 -9.25 6.62
C PRO A 64 1.25 -9.60 6.30
N SER A 65 0.99 -10.88 6.02
CA SER A 65 -0.38 -11.36 5.84
C SER A 65 -1.13 -11.34 7.17
N LEU A 66 -2.29 -10.68 7.19
CA LEU A 66 -3.12 -10.53 8.37
C LEU A 66 -4.56 -10.97 8.07
N PRO A 67 -5.32 -11.40 9.10
CA PRO A 67 -6.73 -11.70 8.92
C PRO A 67 -7.52 -10.49 8.40
N VAL A 68 -8.46 -10.75 7.50
CA VAL A 68 -9.28 -9.70 6.86
C VAL A 68 -10.04 -8.89 7.91
N GLU A 69 -10.65 -9.56 8.88
CA GLU A 69 -11.39 -8.93 9.96
C GLU A 69 -10.52 -7.99 10.79
N PHE A 70 -9.24 -8.34 10.99
CA PHE A 70 -8.29 -7.51 11.70
C PHE A 70 -7.98 -6.23 10.92
N ILE A 71 -7.71 -6.36 9.62
CA ILE A 71 -7.44 -5.22 8.72
C ILE A 71 -8.63 -4.23 8.74
N LEU A 72 -9.85 -4.76 8.56
CA LEU A 72 -11.06 -3.93 8.54
C LEU A 72 -11.31 -3.22 9.87
N GLN A 73 -11.08 -3.91 11.00
CA GLN A 73 -11.26 -3.33 12.32
C GLN A 73 -10.25 -2.21 12.61
N ARG A 74 -8.98 -2.41 12.21
CA ARG A 74 -7.92 -1.40 12.40
C ARG A 74 -8.20 -0.16 11.55
N HIS A 75 -8.53 -0.33 10.28
CA HIS A 75 -8.89 0.77 9.39
C HIS A 75 -10.10 1.57 9.91
N ALA A 76 -11.16 0.88 10.35
CA ALA A 76 -12.33 1.54 10.93
C ALA A 76 -11.98 2.39 12.17
N SER A 77 -11.00 1.95 12.96
CA SER A 77 -10.52 2.69 14.13
C SER A 77 -9.77 3.97 13.73
N VAL A 78 -8.96 3.92 12.68
CA VAL A 78 -8.27 5.11 12.11
C VAL A 78 -9.29 6.11 11.59
N VAL A 79 -10.24 5.67 10.76
CA VAL A 79 -11.28 6.54 10.20
C VAL A 79 -12.10 7.21 11.30
N LEU A 80 -12.45 6.47 12.35
CA LEU A 80 -13.17 7.05 13.49
C LEU A 80 -12.32 8.11 14.20
N ALA A 81 -11.04 7.84 14.45
CA ALA A 81 -10.14 8.77 15.13
C ALA A 81 -9.94 10.08 14.34
N GLU A 82 -9.71 10.00 13.03
CA GLU A 82 -9.61 11.15 12.14
C GLU A 82 -10.88 12.00 12.15
N ARG A 83 -12.05 11.36 12.03
CA ARG A 83 -13.35 12.05 12.05
C ARG A 83 -13.65 12.71 13.39
N LEU A 84 -13.25 12.09 14.51
CA LEU A 84 -13.36 12.70 15.84
C LEU A 84 -12.49 13.96 15.97
N MET A 85 -11.39 14.03 15.23
CA MET A 85 -10.53 15.21 15.12
C MET A 85 -10.99 16.19 14.02
N VAL A 86 -12.17 15.96 13.41
CA VAL A 86 -12.72 16.78 12.30
C VAL A 86 -11.75 16.85 11.11
N ARG A 87 -11.00 15.77 10.87
CA ARG A 87 -10.14 15.58 9.71
C ARG A 87 -10.78 14.57 8.76
N GLU A 88 -10.54 14.76 7.46
CA GLU A 88 -10.92 13.78 6.45
C GLU A 88 -9.80 12.74 6.33
N PRO A 89 -10.08 11.43 6.52
CA PRO A 89 -9.08 10.40 6.30
C PRO A 89 -8.67 10.36 4.83
N GLU A 90 -7.37 10.24 4.55
CA GLU A 90 -6.87 10.03 3.19
C GLU A 90 -7.43 8.73 2.59
N PHE A 91 -7.43 7.66 3.40
CA PHE A 91 -8.11 6.40 3.11
C PHE A 91 -9.43 6.31 3.88
N ALA A 92 -10.49 6.90 3.34
CA ALA A 92 -11.82 6.82 3.94
C ALA A 92 -12.47 5.42 3.84
N GLU A 93 -12.06 4.63 2.85
CA GLU A 93 -12.60 3.29 2.56
C GLU A 93 -11.46 2.32 2.21
N VAL A 94 -11.66 1.04 2.54
CA VAL A 94 -10.74 -0.05 2.17
C VAL A 94 -11.51 -1.17 1.50
N ALA A 95 -10.92 -1.74 0.45
CA ALA A 95 -11.47 -2.87 -0.28
C ALA A 95 -10.42 -3.95 -0.48
N LEU A 96 -10.87 -5.20 -0.51
CA LEU A 96 -10.02 -6.36 -0.77
C LEU A 96 -10.33 -6.89 -2.16
N VAL A 97 -9.30 -6.99 -2.99
CA VAL A 97 -9.42 -7.44 -4.38
C VAL A 97 -8.47 -8.58 -4.65
N ALA A 98 -8.96 -9.61 -5.33
CA ALA A 98 -8.14 -10.75 -5.72
C ALA A 98 -7.59 -10.62 -7.15
N ASP A 99 -8.29 -9.90 -8.03
CA ASP A 99 -7.98 -9.76 -9.46
C ASP A 99 -8.57 -8.47 -10.05
N ALA A 100 -8.25 -8.25 -11.33
CA ALA A 100 -8.80 -7.19 -12.16
C ALA A 100 -10.34 -7.17 -12.18
N ALA A 101 -11.01 -8.32 -12.07
CA ALA A 101 -12.47 -8.35 -12.02
C ALA A 101 -12.98 -7.74 -10.70
N GLY A 102 -12.37 -8.10 -9.56
CA GLY A 102 -12.64 -7.46 -8.28
C GLY A 102 -12.34 -5.95 -8.29
N LEU A 103 -11.21 -5.54 -8.87
CA LEU A 103 -10.85 -4.13 -8.98
C LEU A 103 -11.85 -3.32 -9.83
N ALA A 104 -12.40 -3.91 -10.89
CA ALA A 104 -13.39 -3.27 -11.75
C ALA A 104 -14.75 -3.03 -11.10
N LEU A 105 -15.03 -3.67 -9.95
CA LEU A 105 -16.25 -3.45 -9.16
C LEU A 105 -16.15 -2.26 -8.20
N LEU A 106 -14.95 -1.71 -8.00
CA LEU A 106 -14.74 -0.59 -7.09
C LEU A 106 -15.06 0.74 -7.76
N ASP A 107 -15.68 1.64 -7.00
CA ASP A 107 -15.97 2.97 -7.47
C ASP A 107 -14.70 3.83 -7.51
N GLY A 108 -14.40 4.37 -8.69
CA GLY A 108 -13.30 5.31 -8.90
C GLY A 108 -12.26 4.82 -9.89
N ARG A 109 -11.31 5.72 -10.21
CA ARG A 109 -10.21 5.42 -11.13
C ARG A 109 -9.07 4.74 -10.36
N PRO A 110 -8.61 3.54 -10.77
CA PRO A 110 -7.42 2.93 -10.21
C PRO A 110 -6.17 3.69 -10.62
N ALA A 111 -5.20 3.75 -9.71
CA ALA A 111 -3.84 4.17 -10.05
C ALA A 111 -3.27 3.27 -11.15
N ASP A 112 -2.44 3.85 -12.01
CA ASP A 112 -1.91 3.21 -13.23
C ASP A 112 -1.07 1.96 -12.95
N TYR A 113 -0.47 1.87 -11.77
CA TYR A 113 0.31 0.72 -11.31
C TYR A 113 -0.55 -0.45 -10.79
N LEU A 114 -1.83 -0.26 -10.45
CA LEU A 114 -2.59 -1.29 -9.72
C LEU A 114 -2.81 -2.57 -10.52
N LEU A 115 -3.30 -2.46 -11.76
CA LEU A 115 -3.57 -3.64 -12.59
C LEU A 115 -2.29 -4.47 -12.85
N PRO A 116 -1.18 -3.88 -13.33
CA PRO A 116 0.07 -4.64 -13.51
C PRO A 116 0.59 -5.31 -12.24
N LEU A 117 0.46 -4.65 -11.09
CA LEU A 117 0.91 -5.23 -9.81
C LEU A 117 -0.04 -6.34 -9.35
N LEU A 118 -1.35 -6.19 -9.49
CA LEU A 118 -2.30 -7.24 -9.11
C LEU A 118 -2.10 -8.53 -9.92
N ASP A 119 -1.88 -8.40 -11.23
CA ASP A 119 -1.55 -9.53 -12.11
C ASP A 119 -0.26 -10.24 -11.65
N ARG A 120 0.77 -9.45 -11.31
CA ARG A 120 2.04 -9.98 -10.79
C ARG A 120 1.87 -10.67 -9.44
N PHE A 121 1.06 -10.11 -8.55
CA PHE A 121 0.82 -10.69 -7.22
C PHE A 121 0.19 -12.08 -7.34
N ARG A 122 -0.82 -12.23 -8.20
CA ARG A 122 -1.45 -13.52 -8.48
C ARG A 122 -0.48 -14.53 -9.09
N ALA A 123 0.33 -14.12 -10.06
CA ALA A 123 1.32 -15.00 -10.66
C ALA A 123 2.38 -15.49 -9.64
N THR A 124 2.72 -14.64 -8.67
CA THR A 124 3.66 -14.99 -7.59
C THR A 124 3.04 -16.00 -6.62
N GLY A 125 1.76 -15.81 -6.24
CA GLY A 125 1.03 -16.75 -5.38
C GLY A 125 0.84 -18.14 -6.00
N GLN A 126 0.57 -18.21 -7.31
CA GLN A 126 0.46 -19.48 -8.04
C GLN A 126 1.78 -20.26 -8.13
N SER A 127 2.93 -19.58 -7.99
CA SER A 127 4.24 -20.23 -8.01
C SER A 127 4.62 -20.86 -6.66
N LEU A 128 3.97 -20.44 -5.56
CA LEU A 128 4.20 -20.97 -4.21
C LEU A 128 3.31 -22.19 -3.87
N GLU A 129 2.26 -22.45 -4.65
CA GLU A 129 1.37 -23.61 -4.48
C GLU A 129 1.86 -24.88 -5.24
N LEU A 130 2.96 -24.77 -5.98
CA LEU A 130 3.50 -25.84 -6.83
C LEU A 130 4.83 -26.45 -6.33
N ASP A 131 5.32 -26.01 -5.16
CA ASP A 131 6.47 -26.56 -4.43
C ASP A 131 6.02 -27.25 -3.12
#